data_AF-A0A9Q3Z6E7-F1
#
_entry.id   AF-A0A9Q3Z6E7-F1
#
_cell.length_a   1.000
_cell.length_b   1.000
_cell.length_c   1.000
_cell.angle_alpha   90.00
_cell.angle_beta   90.00
_cell.angle_gamma   90.00
#
_symmetry.space_group_name_H-M   'P 1'
#
loop_
_entity.id
_entity.type
_entity.pdbx_description
1 polymer ?
#
loop_
_entity_poly.entity_id
_entity_poly.type
_entity_poly.pdbx_seq_one_letter_code
_entity_poly.pdbx_strand_id
1 'polypeptide(L)'
;MRSNRTWTASAGATVALVVAAGLYAQALQTAHSDGDLRADPGRIKSATADRSCAGTRPVDSLPGRDDGTPLTRLVVHVDDLARKKYPDVYTGVSVDENHQSADVWRMPSAAFDDEICGAAVRGVTVRLHDTDVSGRTVHALSERIGDDMHRWDGTFEMREVAADERGFVTIGVDDPGKAEPILRKAYGEHDSRYIRVEHADRAEPVDGG
;
A
#
# COMPACT_ATOMS: atom_id res chain seq x y z
N MET A 1 30.73 53.42 11.46
CA MET A 1 31.72 52.39 11.86
C MET A 1 31.05 51.44 12.84
N ARG A 2 31.27 50.14 12.64
CA ARG A 2 30.78 48.95 13.39
C ARG A 2 29.33 48.48 13.17
N SER A 3 29.27 47.55 12.22
CA SER A 3 28.33 46.43 12.08
C SER A 3 28.19 45.62 13.37
N ASN A 4 26.99 45.08 13.61
CA ASN A 4 26.80 43.79 14.28
C ASN A 4 25.55 43.13 13.67
N ARG A 5 25.78 42.07 12.90
CA ARG A 5 24.79 41.07 12.48
C ARG A 5 24.67 40.04 13.61
N THR A 6 23.45 39.68 13.97
CA THR A 6 23.15 38.37 14.58
C THR A 6 21.88 37.81 13.93
N TRP A 7 22.05 36.61 13.39
CA TRP A 7 21.12 35.72 12.70
C TRP A 7 20.46 34.78 13.72
N THR A 8 19.21 34.34 13.46
CA THR A 8 18.57 33.02 13.78
C THR A 8 17.04 33.25 13.73
N ALA A 9 16.31 32.88 12.67
CA ALA A 9 15.87 31.52 12.31
C ALA A 9 15.05 30.83 13.43
N SER A 10 13.73 30.78 13.25
CA SER A 10 12.86 29.78 13.86
C SER A 10 11.77 29.46 12.84
N ALA A 11 12.09 28.54 11.95
CA ALA A 11 11.11 27.93 11.07
C ALA A 11 10.16 27.10 11.95
N GLY A 12 8.90 27.52 12.03
CA GLY A 12 7.84 26.72 12.58
C GLY A 12 7.56 25.56 11.62
N ALA A 13 8.20 24.42 11.85
CA ALA A 13 7.88 23.18 11.16
C ALA A 13 6.53 22.67 11.71
N THR A 14 5.45 23.04 11.05
CA THR A 14 4.19 22.28 11.13
C THR A 14 4.46 20.91 10.52
N VAL A 15 4.62 19.90 11.38
CA VAL A 15 4.61 18.50 10.99
C VAL A 15 3.19 18.19 10.50
N ALA A 16 3.00 18.19 9.18
CA ALA A 16 1.82 17.63 8.56
C ALA A 16 1.94 16.10 8.66
N LEU A 17 1.29 15.52 9.67
CA LEU A 17 1.04 14.08 9.76
C LEU A 17 0.16 13.68 8.57
N VAL A 18 0.76 13.15 7.51
CA VAL A 18 0.03 12.44 6.46
C VAL A 18 -0.21 11.02 6.96
N VAL A 19 -1.32 10.83 7.68
CA VAL A 19 -1.85 9.50 7.95
C VAL A 19 -2.55 9.03 6.68
N ALA A 20 -1.82 8.33 5.80
CA ALA A 20 -2.42 7.65 4.67
C ALA A 20 -3.13 6.37 5.16
N ALA A 21 -4.35 6.54 5.68
CA ALA A 21 -5.29 5.44 5.78
C ALA A 21 -5.80 5.15 4.37
N GLY A 22 -5.17 4.21 3.67
CA GLY A 22 -5.62 3.71 2.36
C GLY A 22 -6.92 2.92 2.49
N LEU A 23 -8.05 3.62 2.61
CA LEU A 23 -9.38 3.07 2.40
C LEU A 23 -9.82 3.44 0.98
N TYR A 24 -9.56 2.56 0.01
CA TYR A 24 -10.18 2.67 -1.31
C TYR A 24 -11.64 2.20 -1.24
N ALA A 25 -12.54 3.14 -0.94
CA ALA A 25 -13.96 2.98 -1.24
C ALA A 25 -14.20 3.39 -2.69
N GLN A 26 -14.52 2.43 -3.57
CA GLN A 26 -14.87 2.71 -4.95
C GLN A 26 -16.30 3.27 -5.00
N ALA A 27 -16.43 4.59 -5.15
CA ALA A 27 -17.71 5.24 -5.42
C ALA A 27 -18.03 5.13 -6.92
N LEU A 28 -19.21 4.56 -7.22
CA LEU A 28 -19.72 4.31 -8.56
C LEU A 28 -20.01 5.57 -9.37
N GLN A 29 -19.75 5.40 -10.67
CA GLN A 29 -19.99 6.26 -11.84
C GLN A 29 -21.40 6.85 -11.95
N THR A 30 -21.47 8.10 -12.43
CA THR A 30 -22.56 8.56 -13.31
C THR A 30 -22.03 9.38 -14.48
N ALA A 31 -22.01 8.73 -15.66
CA ALA A 31 -22.45 9.19 -16.98
C ALA A 31 -21.84 10.45 -17.68
N HIS A 32 -21.24 10.14 -18.84
CA HIS A 32 -21.25 10.83 -20.16
C HIS A 32 -20.20 11.91 -20.46
N SER A 33 -19.18 11.54 -21.24
CA SER A 33 -18.90 12.08 -22.59
C SER A 33 -17.74 11.32 -23.24
N ASP A 34 -17.82 11.15 -24.56
CA ASP A 34 -16.86 10.47 -25.43
C ASP A 34 -15.44 11.04 -25.32
N GLY A 35 -14.48 10.15 -25.10
CA GLY A 35 -13.06 10.49 -25.02
C GLY A 35 -12.23 9.27 -24.66
N ASP A 36 -11.62 8.67 -25.67
CA ASP A 36 -10.75 7.50 -25.62
C ASP A 36 -9.57 7.67 -24.66
N LEU A 37 -9.67 7.11 -23.45
CA LEU A 37 -8.54 6.76 -22.58
C LEU A 37 -8.92 5.52 -21.73
N ARG A 38 -8.91 4.34 -22.35
CA ARG A 38 -8.76 3.09 -21.59
C ARG A 38 -7.29 2.93 -21.18
N ALA A 39 -6.90 3.56 -20.08
CA ALA A 39 -5.99 2.90 -19.17
C ALA A 39 -6.84 1.88 -18.41
N ASP A 40 -6.86 0.63 -18.87
CA ASP A 40 -7.33 -0.50 -18.08
C ASP A 40 -6.46 -0.50 -16.80
N PRO A 41 -6.99 -0.18 -15.60
CA PRO A 41 -6.20 -0.31 -14.38
C PRO A 41 -5.89 -1.79 -14.30
N GLY A 42 -4.62 -2.11 -14.57
CA GLY A 42 -4.17 -3.46 -14.90
C GLY A 42 -4.89 -4.46 -14.01
N ARG A 43 -5.76 -5.26 -14.63
CA ARG A 43 -6.36 -6.44 -14.01
C ARG A 43 -5.20 -7.30 -13.54
N ILE A 44 -4.78 -7.09 -12.29
CA ILE A 44 -3.71 -7.86 -11.69
C ILE A 44 -4.23 -9.30 -11.67
N LYS A 45 -3.57 -10.18 -12.43
CA LYS A 45 -3.85 -11.61 -12.35
C LYS A 45 -3.73 -11.98 -10.89
N SER A 46 -4.85 -12.44 -10.32
CA SER A 46 -4.88 -13.01 -8.97
C SER A 46 -3.71 -13.98 -8.91
N ALA A 47 -2.73 -13.68 -8.05
CA ALA A 47 -1.67 -14.64 -7.80
C ALA A 47 -2.36 -15.93 -7.34
N THR A 48 -1.86 -17.09 -7.77
CA THR A 48 -2.45 -18.34 -7.30
C THR A 48 -2.28 -18.39 -5.78
N ALA A 49 -3.39 -18.38 -5.05
CA ALA A 49 -3.35 -18.43 -3.59
C ALA A 49 -2.72 -19.74 -3.12
N ASP A 50 -1.83 -19.66 -2.14
CA ASP A 50 -1.16 -20.82 -1.55
C ASP A 50 -2.13 -21.60 -0.64
N ARG A 51 -3.06 -20.88 0.00
CA ARG A 51 -4.15 -21.45 0.80
C ARG A 51 -5.41 -20.63 0.63
N SER A 52 -6.56 -21.31 0.64
CA SER A 52 -7.86 -20.64 0.64
C SER A 52 -8.76 -21.22 1.72
N CYS A 53 -9.61 -20.38 2.29
CA CYS A 53 -10.61 -20.79 3.26
C CYS A 53 -11.95 -20.12 2.97
N ALA A 54 -12.97 -20.95 2.75
CA ALA A 54 -14.34 -20.52 2.61
C ALA A 54 -14.92 -20.21 3.99
N GLY A 55 -15.51 -19.03 4.15
CA GLY A 55 -16.07 -18.62 5.42
C GLY A 55 -17.28 -19.45 5.85
N THR A 56 -17.31 -19.78 7.13
CA THR A 56 -18.37 -20.61 7.73
C THR A 56 -19.15 -19.87 8.81
N ARG A 57 -18.60 -18.77 9.34
CA ARG A 57 -19.21 -18.00 10.43
C ARG A 57 -20.46 -17.25 9.97
N PRO A 58 -21.41 -16.98 10.88
CA PRO A 58 -22.53 -16.10 10.59
C PRO A 58 -22.05 -14.73 10.11
N VAL A 59 -22.79 -14.15 9.16
CA VAL A 59 -22.47 -12.86 8.52
C VAL A 59 -22.32 -11.73 9.54
N ASP A 60 -23.05 -11.79 10.66
CA ASP A 60 -23.06 -10.74 11.69
C ASP A 60 -22.23 -11.11 12.93
N SER A 61 -21.31 -12.08 12.79
CA SER A 61 -20.48 -12.56 13.90
C SER A 61 -19.20 -11.76 14.13
N LEU A 62 -18.88 -10.80 13.26
CA LEU A 62 -17.72 -9.91 13.40
C LEU A 62 -18.14 -8.56 13.95
N PRO A 63 -17.37 -7.98 14.90
CA PRO A 63 -17.63 -6.65 15.40
C PRO A 63 -17.36 -5.60 14.31
N GLY A 64 -18.31 -4.68 14.10
CA GLY A 64 -18.20 -3.59 13.12
C GLY A 64 -19.50 -2.79 13.02
N ARG A 65 -19.42 -1.51 12.65
CA ARG A 65 -20.59 -0.63 12.44
C ARG A 65 -21.52 -1.20 11.35
N ASP A 66 -22.82 -0.91 11.47
CA ASP A 66 -23.94 -1.44 10.68
C ASP A 66 -23.95 -1.04 9.18
N ASP A 67 -22.90 -0.41 8.67
CA ASP A 67 -22.85 0.24 7.35
C ASP A 67 -21.98 -0.48 6.30
N GLY A 68 -21.24 -1.53 6.67
CA GLY A 68 -20.31 -2.25 5.77
C GLY A 68 -20.81 -3.60 5.25
N THR A 69 -20.41 -3.97 4.02
CA THR A 69 -20.62 -5.32 3.48
C THR A 69 -19.92 -6.38 4.35
N PRO A 70 -20.34 -7.66 4.31
CA PRO A 70 -19.66 -8.73 5.05
C PRO A 70 -18.17 -8.83 4.72
N LEU A 71 -17.80 -8.61 3.46
CA LEU A 71 -16.42 -8.60 2.98
C LEU A 71 -15.64 -7.44 3.61
N THR A 72 -16.16 -6.23 3.55
CA THR A 72 -15.50 -5.04 4.14
C THR A 72 -15.31 -5.22 5.65
N ARG A 73 -16.31 -5.75 6.36
CA ARG A 73 -16.21 -6.03 7.80
C ARG A 73 -15.12 -7.06 8.11
N LEU A 74 -15.01 -8.12 7.30
CA LEU A 74 -13.93 -9.10 7.43
C LEU A 74 -12.56 -8.46 7.20
N VAL A 75 -12.39 -7.66 6.15
CA VAL A 75 -11.11 -7.03 5.80
C VAL A 75 -10.64 -6.09 6.91
N VAL A 76 -11.52 -5.24 7.43
CA VAL A 76 -11.20 -4.34 8.56
C VAL A 76 -10.82 -5.14 9.80
N HIS A 77 -11.55 -6.22 10.09
CA HIS A 77 -11.24 -7.09 11.22
C HIS A 77 -9.87 -7.77 11.07
N VAL A 78 -9.57 -8.31 9.88
CA VAL A 78 -8.30 -8.95 9.57
C VAL A 78 -7.15 -7.96 9.67
N ASP A 79 -7.27 -6.76 9.07
CA ASP A 79 -6.21 -5.75 9.12
C ASP A 79 -5.92 -5.30 10.56
N ASP A 80 -6.95 -5.04 11.37
CA ASP A 80 -6.79 -4.65 12.78
C ASP A 80 -6.15 -5.77 13.62
N LEU A 81 -6.64 -7.01 13.48
CA LEU A 81 -6.08 -8.18 14.15
C LEU A 81 -4.61 -8.35 13.78
N ALA A 82 -4.30 -8.32 12.49
CA ALA A 82 -2.99 -8.62 11.96
C ALA A 82 -1.97 -7.57 12.37
N ARG A 83 -2.30 -6.28 12.27
CA ARG A 83 -1.40 -5.19 12.70
C ARG A 83 -1.11 -5.22 14.21
N LYS A 84 -2.08 -5.61 15.03
CA LYS A 84 -1.91 -5.63 16.50
C LYS A 84 -1.17 -6.86 16.99
N LYS A 85 -1.50 -8.05 16.45
CA LYS A 85 -1.06 -9.34 17.01
C LYS A 85 -0.02 -10.04 16.17
N TYR A 86 0.01 -9.80 14.86
CA TYR A 86 0.87 -10.48 13.89
C TYR A 86 1.68 -9.56 12.98
N PRO A 87 2.22 -8.42 13.47
CA PRO A 87 2.84 -7.42 12.61
C PRO A 87 4.13 -7.90 11.92
N ASP A 88 4.77 -8.95 12.45
CA ASP A 88 6.01 -9.51 11.91
C ASP A 88 5.78 -10.56 10.80
N VAL A 89 4.53 -10.98 10.58
CA VAL A 89 4.18 -11.94 9.52
C VAL A 89 3.13 -11.38 8.55
N TYR A 90 2.36 -10.38 8.95
CA TYR A 90 1.39 -9.74 8.08
C TYR A 90 2.07 -8.78 7.10
N THR A 91 1.76 -8.92 5.81
CA THR A 91 2.23 -8.03 4.74
C THR A 91 1.16 -7.01 4.36
N GLY A 92 -0.04 -7.48 4.04
CA GLY A 92 -1.14 -6.61 3.65
C GLY A 92 -2.40 -7.38 3.26
N VAL A 93 -3.46 -6.64 2.95
CA VAL A 93 -4.76 -7.17 2.54
C VAL A 93 -5.31 -6.35 1.38
N SER A 94 -5.97 -7.02 0.42
CA SER A 94 -6.78 -6.38 -0.61
C SER A 94 -8.13 -7.07 -0.77
N VAL A 95 -9.01 -6.39 -1.51
CA VAL A 95 -10.41 -6.77 -1.67
C VAL A 95 -10.67 -7.11 -3.13
N ASP A 96 -11.23 -8.30 -3.36
CA ASP A 96 -11.79 -8.70 -4.64
C ASP A 96 -13.31 -8.78 -4.52
N GLU A 97 -13.95 -7.65 -4.73
CA GLU A 97 -15.40 -7.50 -4.58
C GLU A 97 -16.18 -8.39 -5.55
N ASN A 98 -15.66 -8.56 -6.76
CA ASN A 98 -16.29 -9.37 -7.81
C ASN A 98 -16.44 -10.83 -7.41
N HIS A 99 -15.45 -11.37 -6.68
CA HIS A 99 -15.45 -12.76 -6.22
C HIS A 99 -15.75 -12.90 -4.73
N GLN A 100 -16.20 -11.82 -4.07
CA GLN A 100 -16.43 -11.78 -2.62
C GLN A 100 -15.26 -12.38 -1.84
N SER A 101 -14.05 -11.94 -2.17
CA SER A 101 -12.81 -12.51 -1.63
C SER A 101 -11.93 -11.45 -0.99
N ALA A 102 -11.27 -11.82 0.11
CA ALA A 102 -10.19 -11.05 0.72
C ALA A 102 -8.86 -11.75 0.42
N ASP A 103 -7.94 -11.05 -0.22
CA ASP A 103 -6.58 -11.52 -0.46
C ASP A 103 -5.68 -11.01 0.65
N VAL A 104 -5.01 -11.92 1.35
CA VAL A 104 -4.12 -11.60 2.46
C VAL A 104 -2.71 -12.06 2.09
N TRP A 105 -1.77 -11.13 2.07
CA TRP A 105 -0.35 -11.40 1.88
C TRP A 105 0.33 -11.50 3.24
N ARG A 106 1.10 -12.57 3.42
CA ARG A 106 1.71 -12.89 4.71
C ARG A 106 2.90 -13.84 4.59
N MET A 107 3.82 -13.75 5.53
CA MET A 107 4.86 -14.75 5.74
C MET A 107 4.28 -16.01 6.39
N PRO A 108 4.68 -17.23 5.97
CA PRO A 108 4.15 -18.47 6.50
C PRO A 108 4.06 -18.55 8.04
N SER A 109 2.84 -18.65 8.56
CA SER A 109 2.49 -18.70 9.97
C SER A 109 1.15 -19.42 10.19
N ALA A 110 1.21 -20.64 10.73
CA ALA A 110 0.01 -21.45 10.98
C ALA A 110 -0.95 -20.79 11.98
N ALA A 111 -0.42 -20.15 13.02
CA ALA A 111 -1.23 -19.46 14.03
C ALA A 111 -2.03 -18.29 13.42
N PHE A 112 -1.40 -17.54 12.52
CA PHE A 112 -2.05 -16.43 11.82
C PHE A 112 -3.13 -16.94 10.87
N ASP A 113 -2.82 -17.96 10.07
CA ASP A 113 -3.76 -18.54 9.10
C ASP A 113 -5.00 -19.09 9.77
N ASP A 114 -4.84 -19.82 10.88
CA ASP A 114 -5.96 -20.45 11.57
C ASP A 114 -6.88 -19.39 12.20
N GLU A 115 -6.34 -18.27 12.67
CA GLU A 115 -7.14 -17.18 13.22
C GLU A 115 -7.88 -16.40 12.12
N ILE A 116 -7.23 -16.11 10.99
CA ILE A 116 -7.87 -15.45 9.85
C ILE A 116 -8.94 -16.35 9.22
N CYS A 117 -8.62 -17.61 8.94
CA CYS A 117 -9.58 -18.55 8.39
C CYS A 117 -10.73 -18.82 9.38
N GLY A 118 -10.44 -18.80 10.69
CA GLY A 118 -11.44 -18.83 11.75
C GLY A 118 -12.29 -17.57 11.87
N ALA A 119 -11.93 -16.46 11.23
CA ALA A 119 -12.73 -15.23 11.18
C ALA A 119 -13.63 -15.15 9.93
N ALA A 120 -13.36 -15.95 8.89
CA ALA A 120 -14.06 -15.89 7.63
C ALA A 120 -15.58 -16.15 7.77
N VAL A 121 -16.38 -15.20 7.27
CA VAL A 121 -17.85 -15.22 7.33
C VAL A 121 -18.45 -15.85 6.08
N ARG A 122 -19.63 -16.46 6.21
CA ARG A 122 -20.33 -17.12 5.12
C ARG A 122 -20.51 -16.19 3.91
N GLY A 123 -20.18 -16.71 2.72
CA GLY A 123 -20.25 -15.97 1.47
C GLY A 123 -18.99 -15.20 1.12
N VAL A 124 -17.99 -15.16 2.01
CA VAL A 124 -16.68 -14.55 1.76
C VAL A 124 -15.61 -15.64 1.74
N THR A 125 -14.69 -15.54 0.79
CA THR A 125 -13.50 -16.41 0.71
C THR A 125 -12.26 -15.63 1.14
N VAL A 126 -11.45 -16.19 2.02
CA VAL A 126 -10.11 -15.65 2.27
C VAL A 126 -9.10 -16.44 1.45
N ARG A 127 -8.23 -15.71 0.74
CA ARG A 127 -7.13 -16.24 -0.07
C ARG A 127 -5.83 -15.77 0.55
N LEU A 128 -5.00 -16.71 0.99
CA LEU A 128 -3.71 -16.44 1.61
C LEU A 128 -2.60 -16.60 0.56
N HIS A 129 -1.73 -15.61 0.49
CA HIS A 129 -0.60 -15.55 -0.42
C HIS A 129 0.68 -15.42 0.39
N ASP A 130 1.64 -16.30 0.12
CA ASP A 130 2.92 -16.31 0.81
C ASP A 130 3.80 -15.15 0.34
N THR A 131 4.46 -14.51 1.30
CA THR A 131 5.51 -13.52 1.10
C THR A 131 6.73 -13.88 1.93
N ASP A 132 7.87 -13.30 1.61
CA ASP A 132 9.11 -13.42 2.37
C ASP A 132 9.42 -12.14 3.19
N VAL A 133 8.49 -11.18 3.21
CA VAL A 133 8.66 -9.87 3.86
C VAL A 133 7.41 -9.41 4.60
N SER A 134 7.59 -8.85 5.80
CA SER A 134 6.50 -8.26 6.57
C SER A 134 6.15 -6.86 6.05
N GLY A 135 4.89 -6.44 6.23
CA GLY A 135 4.43 -5.10 5.86
C GLY A 135 5.13 -4.02 6.68
N ARG A 136 5.50 -4.34 7.93
CA ARG A 136 6.35 -3.48 8.77
C ARG A 136 7.70 -3.20 8.11
N THR A 137 8.35 -4.23 7.58
CA THR A 137 9.65 -4.11 6.90
C THR A 137 9.53 -3.26 5.62
N VAL A 138 8.50 -3.53 4.80
CA VAL A 138 8.27 -2.79 3.54
C VAL A 138 7.91 -1.33 3.82
N HIS A 139 7.10 -1.07 4.84
CA HIS A 139 6.78 0.29 5.26
C HIS A 139 8.02 1.05 5.73
N ALA A 140 8.88 0.43 6.56
CA ALA A 140 10.13 1.06 6.99
C ALA A 140 11.07 1.35 5.81
N LEU A 141 11.10 0.48 4.80
CA LEU A 141 11.83 0.71 3.55
C LEU A 141 11.24 1.90 2.78
N SER A 142 9.91 1.98 2.66
CA SER A 142 9.19 3.10 2.02
C SER A 142 9.50 4.44 2.70
N GLU A 143 9.47 4.50 4.03
CA GLU A 143 9.80 5.72 4.79
C GLU A 143 11.24 6.16 4.51
N ARG A 144 12.19 5.23 4.57
CA ARG A 144 13.59 5.52 4.26
C ARG A 144 13.79 6.02 2.82
N ILE A 145 13.03 5.48 1.86
CA ILE A 145 13.08 5.95 0.47
C ILE A 145 12.43 7.33 0.33
N GLY A 146 11.33 7.57 1.05
CA GLY A 146 10.66 8.86 1.14
C GLY A 146 11.58 9.96 1.67
N ASP A 147 12.34 9.66 2.73
CA ASP A 147 13.34 10.58 3.29
C ASP A 147 14.45 10.96 2.28
N ASP A 148 14.72 10.07 1.33
CA ASP A 148 15.75 10.21 0.30
C ASP A 148 15.20 10.80 -1.03
N MET A 149 13.92 11.21 -1.13
CA MET A 149 13.30 11.62 -2.41
C MET A 149 14.10 12.67 -3.19
N HIS A 150 14.66 13.66 -2.50
CA HIS A 150 15.43 14.76 -3.11
C HIS A 150 16.92 14.46 -3.32
N ARG A 151 17.38 13.27 -2.89
CA ARG A 151 18.80 12.89 -2.96
C ARG A 151 19.34 12.83 -4.38
N TRP A 152 18.46 12.57 -5.35
CA TRP A 152 18.83 12.37 -6.77
C TRP A 152 18.41 13.51 -7.68
N ASP A 153 17.98 14.64 -7.13
CA ASP A 153 17.60 15.83 -7.90
C ASP A 153 18.68 16.20 -8.92
N GLY A 154 18.26 16.41 -10.17
CA GLY A 154 19.16 16.65 -11.32
C GLY A 154 19.70 15.37 -11.99
N THR A 155 19.47 14.19 -11.41
CA THR A 155 19.74 12.89 -12.06
C THR A 155 18.44 12.27 -12.57
N PHE A 156 17.45 12.11 -11.71
CA PHE A 156 16.07 11.75 -12.03
C PHE A 156 15.20 12.35 -10.93
N GLU A 157 13.91 12.54 -11.21
CA GLU A 157 12.93 13.08 -10.27
C GLU A 157 12.13 11.93 -9.67
N MET A 158 12.22 11.75 -8.35
CA MET A 158 11.33 10.85 -7.61
C MET A 158 10.03 11.58 -7.29
N ARG A 159 8.91 11.01 -7.72
CA ARG A 159 7.59 11.63 -7.68
C ARG A 159 6.67 10.99 -6.66
N GLU A 160 6.78 9.67 -6.51
CA GLU A 160 5.95 8.89 -5.60
C GLU A 160 6.77 7.79 -4.96
N VAL A 161 6.45 7.50 -3.69
CA VAL A 161 6.99 6.36 -2.94
C VAL A 161 5.86 5.80 -2.11
N ALA A 162 5.51 4.53 -2.32
CA ALA A 162 4.44 3.89 -1.55
C ALA A 162 4.73 2.39 -1.36
N ALA A 163 4.47 1.89 -0.15
CA ALA A 163 4.40 0.45 0.10
C ALA A 163 3.05 -0.11 -0.39
N ASP A 164 3.08 -1.20 -1.15
CA ASP A 164 1.91 -1.97 -1.57
C ASP A 164 1.61 -3.11 -0.60
N GLU A 165 0.38 -3.62 -0.65
CA GLU A 165 -0.10 -4.69 0.22
C GLU A 165 0.55 -6.05 -0.07
N ARG A 166 1.26 -6.18 -1.19
CA ARG A 166 1.87 -7.43 -1.69
C ARG A 166 3.33 -7.56 -1.27
N GLY A 167 3.88 -6.53 -0.63
CA GLY A 167 5.22 -6.52 -0.07
C GLY A 167 6.26 -5.81 -0.92
N PHE A 168 5.85 -4.85 -1.76
CA PHE A 168 6.77 -4.03 -2.55
C PHE A 168 6.67 -2.55 -2.16
N VAL A 169 7.76 -1.81 -2.36
CA VAL A 169 7.75 -0.36 -2.43
C VAL A 169 7.75 0.04 -3.90
N THR A 170 6.68 0.66 -4.35
CA THR A 170 6.59 1.28 -5.67
C THR A 170 7.19 2.68 -5.60
N ILE A 171 8.08 2.97 -6.53
CA ILE A 171 8.75 4.26 -6.69
C ILE A 171 8.38 4.80 -8.08
N GLY A 172 7.58 5.85 -8.10
CA GLY A 172 7.28 6.60 -9.31
C GLY A 172 8.40 7.59 -9.63
N VAL A 173 8.96 7.50 -10.84
CA VAL A 173 10.04 8.39 -11.32
C VAL A 173 9.76 8.89 -12.74
N ASP A 174 10.51 9.90 -13.17
CA ASP A 174 10.47 10.42 -14.54
C ASP A 174 11.23 9.58 -15.57
N ASP A 175 12.29 8.86 -15.15
CA ASP A 175 13.08 7.96 -16.00
C ASP A 175 13.43 6.65 -15.25
N PRO A 176 12.60 5.60 -15.35
CA PRO A 176 12.84 4.31 -14.68
C PRO A 176 14.15 3.63 -15.11
N GLY A 177 14.51 3.75 -16.40
CA GLY A 177 15.70 3.12 -16.95
C GLY A 177 16.99 3.68 -16.36
N LYS A 178 16.98 4.98 -16.02
CA LYS A 178 18.07 5.65 -15.31
C LYS A 178 18.00 5.42 -13.80
N ALA A 179 16.82 5.47 -13.20
CA ALA A 179 16.64 5.40 -11.75
C ALA A 179 16.89 3.99 -11.18
N GLU A 180 16.37 2.94 -11.82
CA GLU A 180 16.45 1.56 -11.30
C GLU A 180 17.87 1.10 -10.94
N PRO A 181 18.90 1.20 -11.81
CA PRO A 181 20.25 0.77 -11.44
C PRO A 181 20.87 1.61 -10.31
N ILE A 182 20.51 2.90 -10.20
CA ILE A 182 20.99 3.79 -9.14
C ILE A 182 20.36 3.40 -7.81
N LEU A 183 19.04 3.23 -7.78
CA LEU A 183 18.28 2.84 -6.59
C LEU A 183 18.69 1.44 -6.09
N ARG A 184 18.84 0.47 -7.01
CA ARG A 184 19.34 -0.88 -6.68
C ARG A 184 20.71 -0.83 -6.01
N LYS A 185 21.62 0.02 -6.51
CA LYS A 185 22.95 0.20 -5.90
C LYS A 185 22.87 0.91 -4.54
N ALA A 186 22.01 1.91 -4.40
CA ALA A 186 21.89 2.72 -3.20
C ALA A 186 21.31 1.94 -2.01
N TYR A 187 20.30 1.10 -2.25
CA TYR A 187 19.61 0.31 -1.23
C TYR A 187 20.15 -1.11 -1.07
N GLY A 188 21.06 -1.53 -1.97
CA GLY A 188 21.72 -2.83 -1.91
C GLY A 188 20.82 -3.98 -2.38
N GLU A 189 21.45 -5.13 -2.59
CA GLU A 189 20.80 -6.29 -3.22
C GLU A 189 19.59 -6.80 -2.44
N HIS A 190 19.66 -6.82 -1.10
CA HIS A 190 18.59 -7.33 -0.25
C HIS A 190 17.29 -6.54 -0.42
N ASP A 191 17.34 -5.22 -0.20
CA ASP A 191 16.17 -4.34 -0.23
C ASP A 191 15.67 -4.12 -1.66
N SER A 192 16.57 -4.11 -2.64
CA SER A 192 16.19 -3.90 -4.05
C SER A 192 15.24 -4.96 -4.62
N ARG A 193 15.13 -6.13 -3.98
CA ARG A 193 14.16 -7.18 -4.36
C ARG A 193 12.72 -6.78 -4.09
N TYR A 194 12.51 -5.84 -3.18
CA TYR A 194 11.20 -5.32 -2.79
C TYR A 194 10.91 -3.96 -3.43
N ILE A 195 11.79 -3.43 -4.29
CA ILE A 195 11.60 -2.14 -4.93
C ILE A 195 11.10 -2.35 -6.37
N ARG A 196 10.01 -1.67 -6.72
CA ARG A 196 9.51 -1.56 -8.09
C ARG A 196 9.62 -0.13 -8.54
N VAL A 197 10.33 0.09 -9.65
CA VAL A 197 10.50 1.42 -10.23
C VAL A 197 9.59 1.53 -11.43
N GLU A 198 8.70 2.50 -11.39
CA GLU A 198 7.68 2.72 -12.41
C GLU A 198 7.74 4.16 -12.92
N HIS A 199 7.33 4.35 -14.17
CA HIS A 199 7.18 5.69 -14.72
C HIS A 199 5.96 6.35 -14.07
N ALA A 200 6.14 7.54 -13.52
CA ALA A 200 5.05 8.36 -12.99
C ALA A 200 5.12 9.73 -13.64
N ASP A 201 4.01 10.27 -14.14
CA ASP A 201 3.96 11.62 -14.71
C ASP A 201 3.98 12.70 -13.62
N ARG A 202 4.38 13.92 -13.99
CA ARG A 202 4.32 15.05 -13.07
C ARG A 202 2.85 15.40 -12.81
N ALA A 203 2.48 15.60 -11.56
CA ALA A 203 1.17 16.15 -11.23
C ALA A 203 1.02 17.53 -11.90
N GLU A 204 0.04 17.67 -12.79
CA GLU A 204 -0.25 18.98 -13.37
C GLU A 204 -0.83 19.89 -12.27
N PRO A 205 -0.40 21.16 -12.20
CA PRO A 205 -1.04 22.11 -11.32
C PRO A 205 -2.51 22.22 -11.73
N VAL A 206 -3.42 22.00 -10.77
CA VAL A 206 -4.83 22.31 -10.96
C VAL A 206 -4.91 23.82 -11.09
N ASP A 207 -5.04 24.31 -12.31
CA ASP A 207 -5.30 25.73 -12.57
C ASP A 207 -6.60 26.10 -11.85
N GLY A 208 -6.46 26.81 -10.73
CA GLY A 208 -7.57 27.42 -10.02
C GLY A 208 -8.14 28.54 -10.89
N GLY A 209 -9.18 28.23 -11.65
CA GLY A 209 -10.03 29.19 -12.34
C GLY A 209 -11.02 29.88 -11.42
#